data_AF-A0A1I2Z5I2-F1
#
_entry.id   AF-A0A1I2Z5I2-F1
#
_cell.length_a   1.000
_cell.length_b   1.000
_cell.length_c   1.000
_cell.angle_alpha   90.00
_cell.angle_beta   90.00
_cell.angle_gamma   90.00
#
_symmetry.space_group_name_H-M   'P 1'
#
loop_
_entity.id
_entity.type
_entity.pdbx_description
1 polymer ?
#
loop_
_entity_poly.entity_id
_entity_poly.type
_entity_poly.pdbx_seq_one_letter_code
_entity_poly.pdbx_strand_id
1 'polypeptide(L)'
;MPVIERVRNDYDQRLKVELLLGGLRPGTEHPLPAAQRQQIIGHWHAVHRLTGQPFRFERAMPDGFIYDTEPASRAVVAVSKLSPDATFAFFRAIQSAFYVEQRNVTQASVLSELAVHVGLEAQAFLDAFESQVARDITQSHFQKARQLGVHGFPTLIGQQGDSYARISSGYCSFEELNPKIWQWSDA
;
A
#
# COMPACT_ATOMS: atom_id res chain seq x y z
N MET A 1 -6.31 -8.07 3.84
CA MET A 1 -6.36 -6.72 4.44
C MET A 1 -7.79 -6.49 4.92
N PRO A 2 -8.17 -7.06 6.07
CA PRO A 2 -9.57 -7.37 6.33
C PRO A 2 -10.48 -6.13 6.38
N VAL A 3 -10.04 -5.04 7.03
CA VAL A 3 -10.88 -3.85 7.22
C VAL A 3 -11.21 -3.14 5.90
N ILE A 4 -10.21 -2.82 5.07
CA ILE A 4 -10.45 -2.10 3.81
C ILE A 4 -11.14 -2.98 2.76
N GLU A 5 -10.89 -4.30 2.77
CA GLU A 5 -11.61 -5.22 1.89
C GLU A 5 -13.10 -5.26 2.24
N ARG A 6 -13.44 -5.28 3.53
CA ARG A 6 -14.82 -5.17 3.98
C ARG A 6 -15.43 -3.83 3.62
N VAL A 7 -14.73 -2.71 3.81
CA VAL A 7 -15.21 -1.38 3.37
C VAL A 7 -15.49 -1.36 1.86
N ARG A 8 -14.61 -1.94 1.04
CA ARG A 8 -14.82 -2.00 -0.41
C ARG A 8 -16.07 -2.78 -0.77
N ASN A 9 -16.33 -3.89 -0.11
CA ASN A 9 -17.49 -4.73 -0.39
C ASN A 9 -18.79 -4.10 0.14
N ASP A 10 -18.77 -3.54 1.35
CA ASP A 10 -19.98 -3.02 2.00
C ASP A 10 -20.44 -1.67 1.40
N TYR A 11 -19.54 -0.94 0.70
CA TYR A 11 -19.81 0.38 0.11
C TYR A 11 -19.65 0.45 -1.42
N ASP A 12 -19.48 -0.67 -2.12
CA ASP A 12 -19.20 -0.71 -3.56
C ASP A 12 -20.23 0.06 -4.43
N GLN A 13 -21.50 0.07 -4.03
CA GLN A 13 -22.57 0.78 -4.72
C GLN A 13 -22.63 2.29 -4.42
N ARG A 14 -21.89 2.77 -3.42
CA ARG A 14 -21.96 4.17 -2.94
C ARG A 14 -20.66 4.92 -3.09
N LEU A 15 -19.54 4.25 -2.84
CA LEU A 15 -18.23 4.87 -2.75
C LEU A 15 -17.25 4.17 -3.67
N LYS A 16 -16.51 4.97 -4.42
CA LYS A 16 -15.31 4.50 -5.10
C LYS A 16 -14.15 4.52 -4.11
N VAL A 17 -13.54 3.37 -3.86
CA VAL A 17 -12.37 3.23 -2.98
C VAL A 17 -11.12 3.06 -3.83
N GLU A 18 -10.16 3.97 -3.67
CA GLU A 18 -8.91 3.99 -4.43
C GLU A 18 -7.69 3.99 -3.51
N LEU A 19 -6.54 3.55 -4.03
CA LEU A 19 -5.27 3.61 -3.33
C LEU A 19 -4.51 4.88 -3.74
N LEU A 20 -4.26 5.74 -2.77
CA LEU A 20 -3.31 6.85 -2.90
C LEU A 20 -2.01 6.45 -2.19
N LEU A 21 -0.92 6.30 -2.94
CA LEU A 21 0.34 5.80 -2.42
C LEU A 21 1.04 6.91 -1.63
N GLY A 22 1.49 6.58 -0.42
CA GLY A 22 1.94 7.58 0.54
C GLY A 22 3.43 7.90 0.55
N GLY A 23 4.27 7.00 0.02
CA GLY A 23 5.72 7.17 0.02
C GLY A 23 6.31 7.10 1.43
N LEU A 24 6.28 5.91 2.05
CA LEU A 24 6.77 5.71 3.41
C LEU A 24 8.29 5.94 3.53
N ARG A 25 9.05 5.37 2.59
CA ARG A 25 10.52 5.49 2.43
C ARG A 25 10.90 5.46 0.95
N PRO A 26 10.53 6.46 0.15
CA PRO A 26 10.79 6.42 -1.29
C PRO A 26 12.25 6.82 -1.58
N GLY A 27 12.91 6.09 -2.49
CA GLY A 27 14.26 6.41 -2.98
C GLY A 27 15.36 6.20 -1.93
N THR A 28 15.17 5.29 -0.97
CA THR A 28 16.24 4.97 -0.02
C THR A 28 17.29 4.11 -0.72
N GLU A 29 18.54 4.55 -0.75
CA GLU A 29 19.64 3.82 -1.41
C GLU A 29 20.57 3.10 -0.42
N HIS A 30 20.47 3.44 0.86
CA HIS A 30 21.33 2.90 1.90
C HIS A 30 20.72 1.67 2.59
N PRO A 31 21.56 0.71 3.03
CA PRO A 31 21.11 -0.41 3.84
C PRO A 31 20.38 0.05 5.10
N LEU A 32 19.31 -0.66 5.44
CA LEU A 32 18.52 -0.42 6.64
C LEU A 32 19.37 -0.63 7.91
N PRO A 33 19.58 0.42 8.75
CA PRO A 33 20.36 0.28 9.97
C PRO A 33 19.72 -0.72 10.94
N ALA A 34 20.55 -1.48 11.67
CA ALA A 34 20.09 -2.54 12.57
C ALA A 34 19.08 -2.05 13.63
N ALA A 35 19.32 -0.87 14.23
CA ALA A 35 18.40 -0.29 15.21
C ALA A 35 17.03 0.05 14.60
N GLN A 36 17.02 0.63 13.38
CA GLN A 36 15.77 0.94 12.68
C GLN A 36 15.03 -0.34 12.26
N ARG A 37 15.76 -1.37 11.83
CA ARG A 37 15.19 -2.70 11.56
C ARG A 37 14.50 -3.29 12.78
N GLN A 38 15.14 -3.25 13.96
CA GLN A 38 14.54 -3.73 15.20
C GLN A 38 13.25 -2.98 15.55
N GLN A 39 13.22 -1.65 15.38
CA GLN A 39 12.01 -0.86 15.59
C GLN A 39 10.87 -1.29 14.65
N ILE A 40 11.17 -1.49 13.36
CA ILE A 40 10.18 -1.92 12.36
C ILE A 40 9.64 -3.31 12.70
N ILE A 41 10.50 -4.26 13.07
CA ILE A 41 10.07 -5.60 13.50
C ILE A 41 9.20 -5.51 14.76
N GLY A 42 9.49 -4.58 15.68
CA GLY A 42 8.64 -4.25 16.82
C GLY A 42 7.22 -3.82 16.39
N HIS A 43 7.11 -2.98 15.36
CA HIS A 43 5.81 -2.62 14.78
C HIS A 43 5.09 -3.83 14.17
N TRP A 44 5.80 -4.74 13.49
CA TRP A 44 5.20 -5.96 12.92
C TRP A 44 4.60 -6.85 14.01
N HIS A 45 5.32 -7.04 15.14
CA HIS A 45 4.76 -7.75 16.29
C HIS A 45 3.51 -7.08 16.86
N ALA A 46 3.49 -5.74 16.93
CA ALA A 46 2.31 -5.01 17.39
C ALA A 46 1.13 -5.22 16.44
N VAL A 47 1.34 -5.13 15.13
CA VAL A 47 0.30 -5.40 14.11
C VAL A 47 -0.20 -6.83 14.22
N HIS A 48 0.69 -7.82 14.32
CA HIS A 48 0.31 -9.22 14.47
C HIS A 48 -0.57 -9.43 15.72
N ARG A 49 -0.16 -8.90 16.88
CA ARG A 49 -0.95 -9.02 18.11
C ARG A 49 -2.32 -8.35 18.01
N LEU A 50 -2.40 -7.18 17.39
CA LEU A 50 -3.63 -6.38 17.32
C LEU A 50 -4.62 -6.89 16.26
N THR A 51 -4.12 -7.51 15.18
CA THR A 51 -4.93 -7.79 13.98
C THR A 51 -4.96 -9.26 13.57
N GLY A 52 -4.08 -10.09 14.13
CA GLY A 52 -3.87 -11.47 13.70
C GLY A 52 -3.20 -11.63 12.33
N GLN A 53 -2.84 -10.52 11.65
CA GLN A 53 -2.22 -10.59 10.32
C GLN A 53 -0.90 -11.36 10.37
N PRO A 54 -0.61 -12.24 9.40
CA PRO A 54 0.56 -13.09 9.42
C PRO A 54 1.84 -12.31 9.10
N PHE A 55 2.92 -12.65 9.80
CA PHE A 55 4.28 -12.19 9.52
C PHE A 55 5.24 -13.36 9.70
N ARG A 56 6.26 -13.44 8.85
CA ARG A 56 7.42 -14.30 9.06
C ARG A 56 8.55 -13.46 9.65
N PHE A 57 8.92 -13.74 10.90
CA PHE A 57 9.89 -12.93 11.65
C PHE A 57 11.33 -13.41 11.44
N GLU A 58 11.53 -14.70 11.21
CA GLU A 58 12.85 -15.32 11.08
C GLU A 58 13.55 -14.77 9.84
N ARG A 59 14.71 -14.11 9.98
CA ARG A 59 15.48 -13.51 8.86
C ARG A 59 14.75 -12.38 8.11
N ALA A 60 13.73 -11.76 8.71
CA ALA A 60 13.07 -10.60 8.13
C ALA A 60 14.07 -9.44 7.91
N MET A 61 14.06 -8.86 6.71
CA MET A 61 14.94 -7.75 6.31
C MET A 61 16.43 -8.03 6.63
N PRO A 62 17.08 -8.99 5.93
CA PRO A 62 18.46 -9.40 6.22
C PRO A 62 19.46 -8.23 6.14
N ASP A 63 20.66 -8.41 6.70
CA ASP A 63 21.71 -7.40 6.62
C ASP A 63 21.98 -7.00 5.16
N GLY A 64 22.13 -5.70 4.92
CA GLY A 64 22.23 -5.14 3.57
C GLY A 64 20.90 -4.82 2.89
N PHE A 65 19.75 -5.19 3.48
CA PHE A 65 18.44 -4.90 2.89
C PHE A 65 18.21 -3.39 2.73
N ILE A 66 17.98 -2.94 1.50
CA ILE A 66 17.62 -1.56 1.16
C ILE A 66 16.10 -1.45 1.20
N TYR A 67 15.57 -0.70 2.16
CA TYR A 67 14.13 -0.60 2.39
C TYR A 67 13.49 0.55 1.59
N ASP A 68 13.65 0.50 0.27
CA ASP A 68 12.99 1.43 -0.65
C ASP A 68 11.54 0.99 -0.93
N THR A 69 10.59 1.88 -0.65
CA THR A 69 9.16 1.63 -0.87
C THR A 69 8.63 2.23 -2.18
N GLU A 70 9.45 2.97 -2.92
CA GLU A 70 9.06 3.54 -4.22
C GLU A 70 8.72 2.47 -5.25
N PRO A 71 9.54 1.41 -5.48
CA PRO A 71 9.26 0.43 -6.53
C PRO A 71 7.92 -0.28 -6.31
N ALA A 72 7.63 -0.71 -5.08
CA ALA A 72 6.35 -1.32 -4.75
C ALA A 72 5.17 -0.35 -4.95
N SER A 73 5.34 0.94 -4.62
CA SER A 73 4.32 1.97 -4.86
C SER A 73 4.06 2.17 -6.35
N ARG A 74 5.13 2.27 -7.15
CA ARG A 74 5.04 2.44 -8.60
C ARG A 74 4.46 1.23 -9.31
N ALA A 75 4.75 0.03 -8.82
CA ALA A 75 4.12 -1.19 -9.33
C ALA A 75 2.59 -1.16 -9.15
N VAL A 76 2.10 -0.67 -8.02
CA VAL A 76 0.65 -0.52 -7.79
C VAL A 76 0.04 0.49 -8.76
N VAL A 77 0.74 1.59 -9.04
CA VAL A 77 0.34 2.58 -10.06
C VAL A 77 0.33 1.96 -11.47
N ALA A 78 1.34 1.15 -11.81
CA ALA A 78 1.39 0.48 -13.10
C ALA A 78 0.21 -0.49 -13.27
N VAL A 79 -0.08 -1.31 -12.25
CA VAL A 79 -1.24 -2.21 -12.28
C VAL A 79 -2.54 -1.45 -12.34
N SER A 80 -2.70 -0.33 -11.62
CA SER A 80 -3.95 0.43 -11.67
C SER A 80 -4.22 1.05 -13.04
N LYS A 81 -3.17 1.32 -13.83
CA LYS A 81 -3.29 1.78 -15.22
C LYS A 81 -3.65 0.66 -16.20
N LEU A 82 -3.11 -0.53 -16.00
CA LEU A 82 -3.33 -1.68 -16.87
C LEU A 82 -4.65 -2.41 -16.57
N SER A 83 -4.96 -2.56 -15.29
CA SER A 83 -6.13 -3.29 -14.78
C SER A 83 -6.57 -2.71 -13.43
N PRO A 84 -7.44 -1.67 -13.43
CA PRO A 84 -7.96 -1.07 -12.20
C PRO A 84 -8.53 -2.09 -11.22
N ASP A 85 -9.24 -3.12 -11.72
CA ASP A 85 -9.88 -4.16 -10.92
C ASP A 85 -8.87 -5.06 -10.19
N ALA A 86 -7.67 -5.25 -10.76
CA ALA A 86 -6.60 -6.04 -10.15
C ALA A 86 -5.80 -5.28 -9.07
N THR A 87 -5.93 -3.95 -9.00
CA THR A 87 -5.06 -3.08 -8.16
C THR A 87 -4.99 -3.53 -6.70
N PHE A 88 -6.14 -3.80 -6.06
CA PHE A 88 -6.18 -4.22 -4.66
C PHE A 88 -5.68 -5.65 -4.45
N ALA A 89 -5.98 -6.55 -5.39
CA ALA A 89 -5.46 -7.92 -5.35
C ALA A 89 -3.93 -7.91 -5.45
N PHE A 90 -3.38 -7.08 -6.33
CA PHE A 90 -1.94 -6.89 -6.49
C PHE A 90 -1.30 -6.24 -5.26
N PHE A 91 -1.91 -5.19 -4.71
CA PHE A 91 -1.43 -4.56 -3.48
C PHE A 91 -1.34 -5.55 -2.31
N ARG A 92 -2.34 -6.43 -2.17
CA ARG A 92 -2.33 -7.52 -1.19
C ARG A 92 -1.23 -8.55 -1.50
N ALA A 93 -1.02 -8.89 -2.78
CA ALA A 93 0.03 -9.82 -3.19
C ALA A 93 1.43 -9.30 -2.82
N ILE A 94 1.71 -8.00 -3.03
CA ILE A 94 2.95 -7.36 -2.56
C ILE A 94 3.11 -7.49 -1.05
N GLN A 95 2.04 -7.23 -0.28
CA GLN A 95 2.10 -7.35 1.18
C GLN A 95 2.37 -8.79 1.64
N SER A 96 1.71 -9.79 1.05
CA SER A 96 1.98 -11.21 1.33
C SER A 96 3.43 -11.57 1.01
N ALA A 97 3.88 -11.21 -0.20
CA ALA A 97 5.23 -11.48 -0.66
C ALA A 97 6.28 -10.90 0.28
N PHE A 98 6.08 -9.68 0.76
CA PHE A 98 7.02 -9.02 1.66
C PHE A 98 6.96 -9.54 3.10
N TYR A 99 5.78 -9.58 3.71
CA TYR A 99 5.64 -9.86 5.14
C TYR A 99 5.64 -11.35 5.50
N VAL A 100 5.20 -12.23 4.59
CA VAL A 100 5.02 -13.66 4.86
C VAL A 100 6.05 -14.50 4.10
N GLU A 101 6.26 -14.19 2.82
CA GLU A 101 7.16 -14.94 1.94
C GLU A 101 8.60 -14.40 1.98
N GLN A 102 8.83 -13.22 2.59
CA GLN A 102 10.12 -12.53 2.68
C GLN A 102 10.80 -12.27 1.33
N ARG A 103 10.00 -12.09 0.27
CA ARG A 103 10.48 -11.74 -1.05
C ARG A 103 10.85 -10.26 -1.09
N ASN A 104 11.88 -9.94 -1.85
CA ASN A 104 12.34 -8.57 -2.00
C ASN A 104 11.48 -7.81 -3.03
N VAL A 105 10.42 -7.18 -2.55
CA VAL A 105 9.49 -6.38 -3.37
C VAL A 105 10.04 -5.02 -3.81
N THR A 106 11.33 -4.75 -3.58
CA THR A 106 12.03 -3.63 -4.24
C THR A 106 12.50 -3.99 -5.65
N GLN A 107 12.48 -5.28 -6.01
CA GLN A 107 12.97 -5.78 -7.28
C GLN A 107 11.85 -5.86 -8.33
N ALA A 108 12.13 -5.35 -9.53
CA ALA A 108 11.19 -5.36 -10.65
C ALA A 108 10.76 -6.77 -11.06
N SER A 109 11.67 -7.75 -11.02
CA SER A 109 11.38 -9.15 -11.34
C SER A 109 10.35 -9.76 -10.39
N VAL A 110 10.51 -9.55 -9.07
CA VAL A 110 9.55 -10.01 -8.06
C VAL A 110 8.18 -9.35 -8.27
N LEU A 111 8.15 -8.05 -8.56
CA LEU A 111 6.91 -7.32 -8.81
C LEU A 111 6.20 -7.80 -10.09
N SER A 112 6.95 -8.10 -11.15
CA SER A 112 6.42 -8.66 -12.40
C SER A 112 5.85 -10.06 -12.18
N GLU A 113 6.54 -10.93 -11.44
CA GLU A 113 6.00 -12.23 -11.05
C GLU A 113 4.66 -12.08 -10.33
N LEU A 114 4.55 -11.15 -9.37
CA LEU A 114 3.30 -10.89 -8.66
C LEU A 114 2.20 -10.34 -9.58
N ALA A 115 2.55 -9.56 -10.60
CA ALA A 115 1.59 -9.02 -11.56
C ALA A 115 0.99 -10.14 -12.42
N VAL A 116 1.80 -11.13 -12.80
CA VAL A 116 1.32 -12.34 -13.49
C VAL A 116 0.34 -13.13 -12.63
N HIS A 117 0.60 -13.25 -11.32
CA HIS A 117 -0.31 -13.96 -10.40
C HIS A 117 -1.70 -13.32 -10.29
N VAL A 118 -1.83 -12.04 -10.61
CA VAL A 118 -3.14 -11.34 -10.64
C VAL A 118 -3.69 -11.17 -12.05
N GLY A 119 -3.15 -11.91 -13.03
CA GLY A 119 -3.71 -12.03 -14.37
C GLY A 119 -3.17 -11.02 -15.40
N LEU A 120 -2.07 -10.32 -15.13
CA LEU A 120 -1.43 -9.43 -16.09
C LEU A 120 -0.35 -10.18 -16.91
N GLU A 121 -0.04 -9.65 -18.09
CA GLU A 121 1.11 -10.08 -18.89
C GLU A 121 2.39 -9.41 -18.36
N ALA A 122 3.48 -10.17 -18.29
CA ALA A 122 4.70 -9.76 -17.61
C ALA A 122 5.39 -8.57 -18.31
N GLN A 123 5.47 -8.60 -19.64
CA GLN A 123 6.09 -7.52 -20.42
C GLN A 123 5.24 -6.24 -20.38
N ALA A 124 3.92 -6.36 -20.52
CA ALA A 124 3.00 -5.23 -20.40
C ALA A 124 3.12 -4.55 -19.01
N PHE A 125 3.24 -5.35 -17.94
CA PHE A 125 3.52 -4.82 -16.61
C PHE A 125 4.87 -4.08 -16.55
N LEU A 126 5.94 -4.69 -17.06
CA LEU A 126 7.28 -4.09 -17.02
C LEU A 126 7.34 -2.77 -17.81
N ASP A 127 6.76 -2.74 -19.01
CA ASP A 127 6.68 -1.52 -19.84
C ASP A 127 5.94 -0.40 -19.09
N ALA A 128 4.81 -0.70 -18.45
CA ALA A 128 4.07 0.27 -17.66
C ALA A 128 4.84 0.70 -16.41
N PHE A 129 5.46 -0.25 -15.69
CA PHE A 129 6.23 -0.01 -14.48
C PHE A 129 7.45 0.88 -14.74
N GLU A 130 8.15 0.66 -15.86
CA GLU A 130 9.35 1.42 -16.25
C GLU A 130 9.04 2.74 -16.95
N SER A 131 7.77 3.01 -17.27
CA SER A 131 7.36 4.24 -17.93
C SER A 131 7.59 5.48 -17.07
N GLN A 132 7.89 6.61 -17.72
CA GLN A 132 7.95 7.91 -17.05
C GLN A 132 6.59 8.29 -16.45
N VAL A 133 5.50 7.93 -17.13
CA VAL A 133 4.13 8.16 -16.67
C VAL A 133 3.87 7.54 -15.30
N ALA A 134 4.29 6.29 -15.07
CA ALA A 134 4.12 5.63 -13.78
C ALA A 134 4.96 6.30 -12.69
N ARG A 135 6.18 6.75 -13.00
CA ARG A 135 7.01 7.54 -12.06
C ARG A 135 6.34 8.85 -11.67
N ASP A 136 5.86 9.61 -12.64
CA ASP A 136 5.24 10.91 -12.40
C ASP A 136 3.95 10.80 -11.57
N ILE A 137 3.10 9.79 -11.85
CA ILE A 137 1.90 9.52 -11.06
C ILE A 137 2.25 9.07 -9.64
N THR A 138 3.28 8.24 -9.48
CA THR A 138 3.73 7.81 -8.15
C THR A 138 4.21 9.00 -7.32
N GLN A 139 4.98 9.91 -7.92
CA GLN A 139 5.42 11.14 -7.26
C GLN A 139 4.25 12.08 -6.95
N SER A 140 3.27 12.20 -7.85
CA SER A 140 2.08 13.02 -7.61
C SER A 140 1.22 12.46 -6.45
N HIS A 141 1.13 11.14 -6.30
CA HIS A 141 0.51 10.51 -5.14
C HIS A 141 1.23 10.90 -3.84
N PHE A 142 2.56 10.81 -3.79
CA PHE A 142 3.35 11.19 -2.61
C PHE A 142 3.20 12.68 -2.27
N GLN A 143 3.13 13.54 -3.28
CA GLN A 143 2.88 14.98 -3.09
C GLN A 143 1.47 15.23 -2.58
N LYS A 144 0.45 14.59 -3.17
CA LYS A 144 -0.95 14.73 -2.77
C LYS A 144 -1.17 14.24 -1.34
N ALA A 145 -0.58 13.11 -0.94
CA ALA A 145 -0.64 12.62 0.44
C ALA A 145 -0.12 13.70 1.43
N ARG A 146 1.02 14.31 1.12
CA ARG A 146 1.61 15.39 1.93
C ARG A 146 0.73 16.65 1.96
N GLN A 147 0.19 17.06 0.82
CA GLN A 147 -0.73 18.21 0.72
C GLN A 147 -2.02 18.00 1.51
N LEU A 148 -2.50 16.76 1.59
CA LEU A 148 -3.67 16.37 2.41
C LEU A 148 -3.33 16.23 3.91
N GLY A 149 -2.09 16.55 4.33
CA GLY A 149 -1.67 16.48 5.73
C GLY A 149 -1.51 15.06 6.27
N VAL A 150 -1.27 14.07 5.39
CA VAL A 150 -1.06 12.68 5.79
C VAL A 150 0.38 12.49 6.28
N HIS A 151 0.53 12.27 7.59
CA HIS A 151 1.83 12.05 8.24
C HIS A 151 2.00 10.63 8.82
N GLY A 152 0.94 9.81 8.74
CA GLY A 152 0.94 8.43 9.23
C GLY A 152 0.10 7.55 8.32
N PHE A 153 0.41 6.25 8.30
CA PHE A 153 -0.30 5.28 7.49
C PHE A 153 -0.81 4.13 8.37
N PRO A 154 -1.99 3.55 8.05
CA PRO A 154 -2.92 3.98 6.99
C PRO A 154 -3.70 5.25 7.38
N THR A 155 -4.19 6.00 6.39
CA THR A 155 -5.12 7.13 6.58
C THR A 155 -6.22 7.01 5.54
N LEU A 156 -7.47 7.18 5.97
CA LEU A 156 -8.62 7.24 5.06
C LEU A 156 -9.06 8.69 4.89
N ILE A 157 -9.09 9.15 3.64
CA ILE A 157 -9.59 10.48 3.25
C ILE A 157 -10.85 10.26 2.42
N GLY A 158 -11.92 10.95 2.80
CA GLY A 158 -13.11 11.09 1.98
C GLY A 158 -12.98 12.27 1.03
N GLN A 159 -13.40 12.09 -0.22
CA GLN A 159 -13.42 13.14 -1.24
C GLN A 159 -14.84 13.32 -1.79
N GLN A 160 -15.32 14.57 -1.84
CA GLN A 160 -16.59 14.95 -2.46
C GLN A 160 -16.36 16.18 -3.34
N GLY A 161 -16.39 15.99 -4.67
CA GLY A 161 -15.91 16.99 -5.62
C GLY A 161 -14.44 17.34 -5.34
N ASP A 162 -14.16 18.63 -5.11
CA ASP A 162 -12.83 19.15 -4.79
C ASP A 162 -12.53 19.22 -3.28
N SER A 163 -13.50 18.85 -2.44
CA SER A 163 -13.37 18.87 -0.97
C SER A 163 -12.83 17.54 -0.46
N TYR A 164 -11.92 17.63 0.52
CA TYR A 164 -11.31 16.47 1.17
C TYR A 164 -11.51 16.54 2.68
N ALA A 165 -11.88 15.42 3.29
CA ALA A 165 -12.04 15.30 4.73
C ALA A 165 -11.34 14.03 5.25
N ARG A 166 -10.58 14.14 6.34
CA ARG A 166 -9.94 12.99 6.96
C ARG A 166 -10.94 12.20 7.80
N ILE A 167 -11.16 10.93 7.43
CA ILE A 167 -12.07 10.01 8.12
C ILE A 167 -11.34 9.27 9.24
N SER A 168 -10.10 8.82 8.99
CA SER A 168 -9.28 8.12 9.99
C SER A 168 -7.79 8.36 9.80
N SER A 169 -7.03 8.18 10.88
CA SER A 169 -5.56 8.23 10.89
C SER A 169 -5.03 7.12 11.79
N GLY A 170 -4.25 6.21 11.22
CA GLY A 170 -3.82 4.98 11.88
C GLY A 170 -4.80 3.83 11.69
N TYR A 171 -4.42 2.66 12.21
CA TYR A 171 -5.29 1.49 12.24
C TYR A 171 -6.45 1.70 13.23
N CYS A 172 -7.65 1.30 12.81
CA CYS A 172 -8.82 1.09 13.66
C CYS A 172 -9.60 -0.11 13.13
N SER A 173 -10.44 -0.72 13.97
CA SER A 173 -11.29 -1.85 13.53
C SER A 173 -12.34 -1.40 12.52
N PHE A 174 -13.01 -2.36 11.87
CA PHE A 174 -14.13 -2.03 10.98
C PHE A 174 -15.28 -1.40 11.77
N GLU A 175 -15.54 -1.90 12.98
CA GLU A 175 -16.60 -1.45 13.87
C GLU A 175 -16.39 0.02 14.30
N GLU A 176 -15.14 0.45 14.45
CA GLU A 176 -14.78 1.85 14.73
C GLU A 176 -14.79 2.73 13.47
N LEU A 177 -14.46 2.16 12.31
CA LEU A 177 -14.33 2.89 11.05
C LEU A 177 -15.68 3.12 10.37
N ASN A 178 -16.55 2.11 10.37
CA ASN A 178 -17.83 2.11 9.67
C ASN A 178 -18.72 3.32 10.01
N PRO A 179 -18.97 3.68 11.30
CA PRO A 179 -19.80 4.85 11.60
C PRO A 179 -19.17 6.17 11.11
N LYS A 180 -17.84 6.25 11.04
CA LYS A 180 -17.13 7.46 10.54
C LYS A 180 -17.28 7.60 9.02
N ILE A 181 -17.23 6.48 8.29
CA ILE A 181 -17.49 6.48 6.84
C ILE A 181 -18.94 6.89 6.58
N TRP A 182 -19.91 6.27 7.26
CA TRP A 182 -21.33 6.62 7.17
C TRP A 182 -21.59 8.10 7.44
N GLN A 183 -21.08 8.62 8.56
CA GLN A 183 -21.25 10.03 8.92
C GLN A 183 -20.67 10.98 7.87
N TRP A 184 -19.56 10.62 7.24
CA TRP A 184 -18.96 11.42 6.19
C TRP A 184 -19.73 11.32 4.86
N SER A 185 -20.22 10.13 4.49
CA SER A 185 -20.88 9.92 3.19
C SER A 185 -22.32 10.40 3.13
N ASP A 186 -23.01 10.50 4.27
CA ASP A 186 -24.39 10.99 4.36
C ASP A 186 -24.48 12.51 4.66
N ALA A 187 -23.36 13.21 4.76
CA ALA A 187 -23.27 14.66 4.97
C ALA A 187 -23.21 15.44 3.65
#